data_AF-A0A7S1CAT9-F1
#
_entry.id   AF-A0A7S1CAT9-F1
#
_cell.length_a   1.000
_cell.length_b   1.000
_cell.length_c   1.000
_cell.angle_alpha   90.00
_cell.angle_beta   90.00
_cell.angle_gamma   90.00
#
_symmetry.space_group_name_H-M   'P 1'
#
loop_
_entity.id
_entity.type
_entity.pdbx_description
1 polymer ?
#
loop_
_entity_poly.entity_id
_entity_poly.type
_entity_poly.pdbx_seq_one_letter_code
_entity_poly.pdbx_strand_id
1 'polypeptide(L)'
;TSADAIQGKLGDCWLLGALSLMATRDDLLQDIFFDPHPAGPARIGCYILRFVKGHEYHYVIMDDRLPVFDGEGFKLIFARCKSDKEFWVPFVEKAYAKLHESYASLIS
;
A
#
# COMPACT_ATOMS: atom_id res chain seq x y z
N THR A 1 1.96 8.04 12.22
CA THR A 1 1.84 7.52 13.61
C THR A 1 0.69 6.53 13.68
N SER A 2 0.99 5.22 13.72
CA SER A 2 0.16 3.99 13.98
C SER A 2 -1.37 3.94 13.73
N ALA A 3 -2.13 5.02 13.94
CA ALA A 3 -3.57 5.16 13.71
C ALA A 3 -3.92 5.78 12.33
N ASP A 4 -2.98 5.81 11.39
CA ASP A 4 -3.23 6.43 10.09
C ASP A 4 -3.95 5.51 9.10
N ALA A 5 -3.93 4.18 9.28
CA ALA A 5 -4.64 3.27 8.38
C ALA A 5 -6.15 3.22 8.70
N ILE A 6 -6.97 3.73 7.79
CA ILE A 6 -8.44 3.67 7.86
C ILE A 6 -8.91 2.59 6.88
N GLN A 7 -9.69 1.64 7.40
CA GLN A 7 -10.25 0.54 6.62
C GLN A 7 -11.25 1.02 5.56
N GLY A 8 -11.08 0.50 4.34
CA GLY A 8 -12.01 0.68 3.23
C GLY A 8 -13.11 -0.38 3.20
N LYS A 9 -13.74 -0.59 2.04
CA LYS A 9 -14.84 -1.56 1.89
C LYS A 9 -14.40 -3.03 1.77
N LEU A 10 -13.10 -3.33 1.78
CA LEU A 10 -12.56 -4.63 1.39
C LEU A 10 -12.55 -5.69 2.52
N GLY A 11 -12.84 -5.32 3.77
CA GLY A 11 -12.86 -6.30 4.87
C GLY A 11 -11.48 -6.86 5.26
N ASP A 12 -10.39 -6.19 4.87
CA ASP A 12 -9.00 -6.60 5.01
C ASP A 12 -8.35 -6.13 6.34
N CYS A 13 -9.14 -6.08 7.43
CA CYS A 13 -8.70 -5.53 8.72
C CYS A 13 -7.46 -6.23 9.30
N TRP A 14 -7.25 -7.51 8.97
CA TRP A 14 -6.07 -8.28 9.36
C TRP A 14 -4.79 -7.70 8.75
N LEU A 15 -4.85 -7.23 7.50
CA LEU A 15 -3.74 -6.60 6.80
C LEU A 15 -3.48 -5.21 7.36
N LEU A 16 -4.54 -4.42 7.56
CA LEU A 16 -4.43 -3.06 8.09
C LEU A 16 -3.92 -3.04 9.54
N GLY A 17 -4.31 -4.02 10.36
CA GLY A 17 -3.76 -4.18 11.71
C GLY A 17 -2.25 -4.42 11.69
N ALA A 18 -1.76 -5.25 10.76
CA ALA A 18 -0.33 -5.47 10.56
C ALA A 18 0.38 -4.21 10.05
N LEU A 19 -0.23 -3.47 9.12
CA LEU A 19 0.31 -2.22 8.60
C LEU A 19 0.39 -1.12 9.67
N SER A 20 -0.61 -1.01 10.55
CA SER A 20 -0.57 -0.12 11.71
C SER A 20 0.59 -0.42 12.66
N LEU A 21 0.93 -1.70 12.84
CA LEU A 21 2.07 -2.10 13.64
C LEU A 21 3.39 -1.77 12.94
N MET A 22 3.50 -2.03 11.63
CA MET A 22 4.67 -1.64 10.84
C MET A 22 4.87 -0.12 10.81
N ALA A 23 3.79 0.67 10.82
CA ALA A 23 3.86 2.13 10.91
C ALA A 23 4.40 2.68 12.26
N THR A 24 4.69 1.81 13.24
CA THR A 24 5.46 2.18 14.44
C THR A 24 6.97 2.06 14.24
N ARG A 25 7.39 1.47 13.11
CA ARG A 25 8.76 1.17 12.74
C ARG A 25 9.09 1.74 11.38
N ASP A 26 9.53 3.00 11.37
CA ASP A 26 9.87 3.74 10.15
C ASP A 26 10.94 3.03 9.31
N ASP A 27 11.85 2.30 9.96
CA ASP A 27 12.90 1.52 9.30
C ASP A 27 12.32 0.39 8.43
N LEU A 28 11.31 -0.33 8.94
CA LEU A 28 10.61 -1.36 8.17
C LEU A 28 9.71 -0.76 7.09
N LEU A 29 9.07 0.37 7.39
CA LEU A 29 8.17 1.03 6.45
C LEU A 29 8.92 1.54 5.21
N GLN A 30 10.10 2.13 5.40
CA GLN A 30 10.95 2.59 4.30
C GLN A 30 11.46 1.42 3.45
N ASP A 31 11.72 0.28 4.08
CA ASP A 31 12.23 -0.93 3.41
C ASP A 31 11.22 -1.59 2.47
N ILE A 32 9.92 -1.28 2.63
CA ILE A 32 8.86 -1.74 1.71
C ILE A 32 8.98 -1.04 0.37
N PHE A 33 9.30 0.26 0.33
CA PHE A 33 9.40 1.03 -0.90
C PHE A 33 10.82 0.88 -1.46
N PHE A 34 10.96 0.01 -2.45
CA PHE A 34 12.25 -0.25 -3.09
C PHE A 34 12.47 0.70 -4.25
N ASP A 35 13.63 1.37 -4.25
CA ASP A 35 14.10 2.17 -5.37
C ASP A 35 15.40 1.56 -5.94
N PRO A 36 15.38 0.99 -7.15
CA PRO A 36 16.57 0.46 -7.79
C PRO A 36 17.50 1.56 -8.30
N HIS A 37 17.06 2.82 -8.35
CA HIS A 37 17.81 3.90 -8.96
C HIS A 37 18.62 4.70 -7.92
N PRO A 38 19.96 4.80 -8.06
CA PRO A 38 20.79 5.52 -7.10
C PRO A 38 20.51 7.02 -7.04
N ALA A 39 19.92 7.60 -8.10
CA ALA A 39 19.59 9.02 -8.15
C ALA A 39 18.20 9.35 -7.56
N GLY A 40 17.54 8.37 -6.93
CA GLY A 40 16.21 8.51 -6.35
C GLY A 40 15.08 8.23 -7.35
N PRO A 41 13.82 8.31 -6.90
CA PRO A 41 12.71 7.71 -7.61
C PRO A 41 12.47 8.50 -8.90
N ALA A 42 12.68 7.83 -10.03
CA ALA A 42 12.33 8.40 -11.33
C ALA A 42 10.83 8.74 -11.31
N ARG A 43 10.46 9.99 -11.61
CA ARG A 43 9.07 10.49 -11.60
C ARG A 43 8.26 9.93 -12.79
N ILE A 44 8.25 8.61 -12.94
CA ILE A 44 7.60 7.87 -14.03
C ILE A 44 6.21 7.38 -13.59
N GLY A 45 5.77 7.71 -12.36
CA GLY A 45 4.47 7.23 -11.83
C GLY A 45 4.46 5.73 -11.58
N CYS A 46 5.64 5.13 -11.40
CA CYS A 46 5.85 3.71 -11.18
C CYS A 46 6.62 3.49 -9.88
N TYR A 47 6.18 2.53 -9.07
CA TYR A 47 6.69 2.22 -7.75
C TYR A 47 6.97 0.73 -7.65
N ILE A 48 7.99 0.36 -6.87
CA ILE A 48 8.33 -1.04 -6.61
C ILE A 48 8.18 -1.26 -5.10
N LEU A 49 7.31 -2.19 -4.72
CA LEU A 49 7.16 -2.60 -3.34
C LEU A 49 7.76 -3.98 -3.13
N ARG A 50 8.48 -4.15 -2.03
CA ARG A 50 9.13 -5.40 -1.64
C ARG A 50 8.39 -6.03 -0.47
N PHE A 51 7.98 -7.28 -0.65
CA PHE A 51 7.35 -8.09 0.38
C PHE A 51 8.22 -9.30 0.71
N VAL A 52 8.16 -9.76 1.96
CA VAL A 52 8.74 -11.04 2.36
C VAL A 52 7.62 -12.04 2.55
N LYS A 53 7.63 -13.13 1.78
CA LYS A 53 6.64 -14.22 1.86
C LYS A 53 7.37 -15.55 1.72
N GLY A 54 7.21 -16.45 2.69
CA GLY A 54 7.87 -17.76 2.68
C GLY A 54 9.40 -17.70 2.73
N HIS A 55 9.97 -16.73 3.44
CA HIS A 55 11.43 -16.45 3.51
C HIS A 55 12.06 -15.96 2.20
N GLU A 56 11.26 -15.64 1.19
CA GLU A 56 11.71 -15.09 -0.09
C GLU A 56 11.23 -13.65 -0.28
N TYR A 57 12.00 -12.88 -1.05
CA TYR A 57 11.64 -11.53 -1.45
C TYR A 57 10.77 -11.54 -2.71
N HIS A 58 9.64 -10.86 -2.65
CA HIS A 58 8.71 -10.67 -3.76
C HIS A 58 8.65 -9.19 -4.11
N TYR A 59 8.91 -8.85 -5.37
CA TYR A 59 8.92 -7.48 -5.86
C TYR A 59 7.68 -7.22 -6.71
N VAL A 60 6.89 -6.23 -6.32
CA VAL A 60 5.66 -5.84 -7.01
C VAL A 60 5.84 -4.48 -7.63
N ILE A 61 5.83 -4.43 -8.96
CA ILE A 61 5.85 -3.19 -9.74
C ILE A 61 4.42 -2.70 -9.89
N MET A 62 4.15 -1.44 -9.56
CA MET A 62 2.81 -0.85 -9.64
C MET A 62 2.85 0.59 -10.15
N ASP A 63 1.77 1.01 -10.81
CA ASP A 63 1.53 2.41 -11.15
C ASP A 63 0.90 3.19 -9.98
N ASP A 64 0.80 4.51 -10.12
CA ASP A 64 0.25 5.45 -9.15
C ASP A 64 -1.28 5.63 -9.18
N ARG A 65 -2.01 4.89 -10.02
CA ARG A 65 -3.47 5.01 -10.13
C ARG A 65 -4.16 4.23 -9.01
N LEU A 66 -4.95 4.92 -8.20
CA LEU A 66 -5.72 4.31 -7.13
C LEU A 66 -7.23 4.36 -7.44
N PRO A 67 -8.00 3.32 -7.07
CA PRO A 67 -9.45 3.32 -7.22
C PRO A 67 -10.11 4.40 -6.35
N VAL A 68 -10.92 5.26 -6.96
CA VAL A 68 -11.66 6.34 -6.30
C VAL A 68 -13.15 6.25 -6.59
N PHE A 69 -13.99 6.73 -5.67
CA PHE A 69 -15.43 6.86 -5.92
C PHE A 69 -15.70 7.92 -6.99
N ASP A 70 -16.58 7.59 -7.93
CA ASP A 70 -17.08 8.55 -8.89
C ASP A 70 -17.98 9.58 -8.18
N GLY A 71 -17.81 10.86 -8.50
CA GLY A 71 -18.61 11.96 -7.96
C GLY A 71 -18.34 12.41 -6.51
N GLU A 72 -17.55 11.70 -5.69
CA GLU A 72 -17.26 12.06 -4.28
C GLU A 72 -15.86 12.71 -4.05
N GLY A 73 -15.31 13.40 -5.05
CA GLY A 73 -14.12 14.25 -4.86
C GLY A 73 -12.85 13.50 -4.41
N PHE A 74 -12.29 12.66 -5.28
CA PHE A 74 -11.01 11.94 -5.06
C PHE A 74 -10.94 11.08 -3.79
N LYS A 75 -12.09 10.62 -3.29
CA LYS A 75 -12.14 9.72 -2.15
C LYS A 75 -11.78 8.29 -2.56
N LEU A 76 -10.76 7.72 -1.92
CA LEU A 76 -10.31 6.35 -2.15
C LEU A 76 -11.38 5.32 -1.78
N ILE A 77 -11.53 4.27 -2.60
CA ILE A 77 -12.50 3.18 -2.37
C ILE A 77 -12.06 2.24 -1.25
N PHE A 78 -10.76 1.95 -1.20
CA PHE A 78 -10.15 1.00 -0.29
C PHE A 78 -9.45 1.71 0.87
N ALA A 79 -8.46 1.07 1.49
CA ALA A 79 -7.79 1.62 2.64
C ALA A 79 -7.15 2.98 2.33
N ARG A 80 -7.18 3.88 3.32
CA ARG A 80 -6.64 5.24 3.17
C ARG A 80 -5.89 5.67 4.42
N CYS A 81 -5.00 6.62 4.27
CA CYS A 81 -4.42 7.30 5.42
C CYS A 81 -5.44 8.25 6.08
N LYS A 82 -5.24 8.59 7.35
CA LYS A 82 -6.00 9.64 8.05
C LYS A 82 -5.76 11.02 7.43
N SER A 83 -4.55 11.25 6.95
CA SER A 83 -4.17 12.42 6.17
C SER A 83 -4.39 12.15 4.69
N ASP A 84 -5.15 13.01 4.00
CA ASP A 84 -5.37 12.90 2.55
C ASP A 84 -4.11 13.20 1.71
N LYS A 85 -3.00 13.60 2.36
CA LYS A 85 -1.70 13.82 1.71
C LYS A 85 -0.79 12.60 1.77
N GLU A 86 -1.20 11.55 2.48
CA GLU A 86 -0.42 10.34 2.66
C GLU A 86 -1.06 9.18 1.90
N PHE A 87 -0.26 8.50 1.09
CA PHE A 87 -0.73 7.43 0.22
C PHE A 87 -0.02 6.09 0.46
N TRP A 88 0.82 5.97 1.48
CA TRP A 88 1.56 4.72 1.69
C TRP A 88 0.63 3.52 1.95
N VAL A 89 -0.45 3.70 2.74
CA VAL A 89 -1.44 2.65 3.00
C VAL A 89 -2.10 2.14 1.72
N PRO A 90 -2.75 2.98 0.89
CA PRO A 90 -3.39 2.51 -0.34
C PRO A 90 -2.38 1.93 -1.35
N PHE A 91 -1.13 2.41 -1.36
CA PHE A 91 -0.10 1.82 -2.22
C PHE A 91 0.28 0.41 -1.78
N VAL A 92 0.49 0.20 -0.48
CA VAL A 92 0.82 -1.13 0.06
C VAL A 92 -0.34 -2.10 -0.13
N GLU A 93 -1.57 -1.67 0.14
CA GLU A 93 -2.78 -2.47 -0.10
C GLU A 93 -2.90 -2.87 -1.59
N LYS A 94 -2.73 -1.91 -2.51
CA LYS A 94 -2.75 -2.18 -3.97
C LYS A 94 -1.68 -3.19 -4.39
N ALA A 95 -0.45 -3.02 -3.92
CA ALA A 95 0.65 -3.92 -4.27
C ALA A 95 0.43 -5.32 -3.68
N TYR A 96 -0.11 -5.39 -2.47
CA TYR A 96 -0.43 -6.66 -1.82
C TYR A 96 -1.59 -7.37 -2.52
N ALA A 97 -2.64 -6.63 -2.93
CA ALA A 97 -3.70 -7.15 -3.78
C ALA A 97 -3.15 -7.72 -5.10
N LYS A 98 -2.22 -7.01 -5.74
CA LYS A 98 -1.55 -7.49 -6.96
C LYS A 98 -0.72 -8.75 -6.72
N LEU A 99 -0.05 -8.87 -5.58
CA LEU A 99 0.68 -10.07 -5.18
C LEU A 99 -0.24 -11.29 -5.01
N HIS A 100 -1.50 -11.05 -4.63
CA HIS A 100 -2.56 -12.06 -4.49
C HIS A 100 -3.55 -12.03 -5.66
N GLU A 101 -3.13 -11.55 -6.83
CA GLU A 101 -3.88 -11.43 -8.09
C GLU A 101 -4.96 -10.34 -8.14
N SER A 102 -5.73 -10.13 -7.07
CA SER A 102 -6.80 -9.14 -7.04
C SER A 102 -7.11 -8.60 -5.63
N TYR A 103 -7.80 -7.44 -5.57
CA TYR A 103 -8.34 -6.94 -4.30
C TYR A 103 -9.35 -7.90 -3.68
N ALA A 104 -10.14 -8.60 -4.50
CA ALA A 104 -11.13 -9.56 -4.01
C ALA A 104 -10.47 -10.73 -3.25
N SER A 105 -9.22 -11.05 -3.56
CA SER A 105 -8.44 -12.08 -2.88
C SER A 105 -8.02 -11.69 -1.44
N LEU A 106 -8.18 -10.41 -1.06
CA LEU A 106 -7.85 -9.93 0.29
C LEU A 106 -9.05 -9.95 1.25
N ILE A 107 -10.26 -10.17 0.71
CA ILE A 107 -11.50 -10.29 1.47
C ILE A 107 -11.45 -11.61 2.25
N SER A 108 -11.62 -11.54 3.57
CA SER A 108 -11.82 -12.71 4.44
C SER A 108 -13.29 -13.03 4.64
#